data_AF-A0A843X472-F1
#
_entry.id   AF-A0A843X472-F1
#
_cell.length_a   1.000
_cell.length_b   1.000
_cell.length_c   1.000
_cell.angle_alpha   90.00
_cell.angle_beta   90.00
_cell.angle_gamma   90.00
#
_symmetry.space_group_name_H-M   'P 1'
#
loop_
_entity.id
_entity.type
_entity.pdbx_description
1 polymer ?
#
loop_
_entity_poly.entity_id
_entity_poly.type
_entity_poly.pdbx_seq_one_letter_code
_entity_poly.pdbx_strand_id
1 'polypeptide(L)' 'MRQIEKIFRVIRCAEDDKVTLATYMLQERADVWWSSLLRTWFEDGAVEVAWDEFVRLFRAKFVLEHIQDKME' A
#
# COMPACT_ATOMS: atom_id res chain seq x y z
N MET A 1 7.69 0.67 2.07
CA MET A 1 7.20 1.98 2.55
C MET A 1 8.24 3.09 2.55
N ARG A 2 9.37 3.01 3.29
CA ARG A 2 10.35 4.12 3.37
C ARG A 2 10.87 4.65 2.00
N GLN A 3 11.01 3.79 0.99
CA GLN A 3 11.44 4.23 -0.35
C GLN A 3 10.34 4.97 -1.11
N ILE A 4 9.08 4.53 -0.99
CA ILE A 4 7.92 5.18 -1.61
C ILE A 4 7.75 6.60 -1.05
N GLU A 5 7.83 6.76 0.28
CA GLU A 5 7.75 8.08 0.94
C GLU A 5 8.88 9.03 0.50
N LYS A 6 10.10 8.51 0.29
CA LYS A 6 11.21 9.30 -0.24
C LYS A 6 10.92 9.81 -1.65
N ILE A 7 10.39 8.97 -2.52
CA ILE A 7 10.06 9.34 -3.90
C ILE A 7 8.96 10.40 -3.92
N PHE A 8 7.91 10.24 -3.11
CA PHE A 8 6.84 11.25 -3.00
C PHE A 8 7.35 12.61 -2.56
N ARG A 9 8.32 12.64 -1.65
CA ARG A 9 8.97 13.89 -1.23
C ARG A 9 9.77 14.53 -2.35
N VAL A 10 10.48 13.73 -3.16
CA VAL A 10 11.30 14.22 -4.28
C VAL A 10 10.42 14.83 -5.38
N ILE A 11 9.34 14.13 -5.76
CA ILE A 11 8.47 14.58 -6.85
C ILE A 11 7.36 15.54 -6.38
N ARG A 12 7.27 15.82 -5.08
CA ARG A 12 6.20 16.62 -4.46
C ARG A 12 4.80 16.10 -4.84
N CYS A 13 4.62 14.79 -4.67
CA CYS A 13 3.38 14.08 -5.03
C CYS A 13 2.15 14.69 -4.32
N ALA A 14 1.09 14.97 -5.08
CA ALA A 14 -0.21 15.35 -4.54
C ALA A 14 -0.80 14.20 -3.71
N GLU A 15 -1.59 14.51 -2.68
CA GLU A 15 -2.13 13.50 -1.77
C GLU A 15 -3.04 12.50 -2.48
N ASP A 16 -3.86 13.00 -3.41
CA ASP A 16 -4.82 12.21 -4.18
C ASP A 16 -4.12 11.18 -5.10
N ASP A 17 -2.90 11.50 -5.56
CA ASP A 17 -2.11 10.62 -6.42
C ASP A 17 -1.24 9.61 -5.65
N LYS A 18 -1.06 9.79 -4.33
CA LYS A 18 -0.12 8.97 -3.55
C LYS A 18 -0.48 7.49 -3.56
N VAL A 19 -1.76 7.16 -3.41
CA VAL A 19 -2.17 5.74 -3.40
C VAL A 19 -1.94 5.12 -4.77
N THR A 20 -2.39 5.77 -5.85
CA THR A 20 -2.19 5.30 -7.22
C THR A 20 -0.72 5.05 -7.55
N LEU A 21 0.17 5.97 -7.17
CA LEU A 21 1.60 5.81 -7.40
C LEU A 21 2.21 4.74 -6.49
N ALA A 22 1.79 4.64 -5.23
CA ALA A 22 2.32 3.63 -4.32
C ALA A 22 1.95 2.21 -4.72
N THR A 23 0.72 2.02 -5.21
CA THR A 23 0.22 0.71 -5.66
C THR A 23 0.92 0.28 -6.94
N TYR A 24 1.16 1.20 -7.88
CA TYR A 24 1.98 0.95 -9.07
C TYR A 24 3.42 0.56 -8.73
N MET A 25 3.95 1.06 -7.61
CA MET A 25 5.30 0.74 -7.12
C MET A 25 5.38 -0.57 -6.32
N LEU A 26 4.25 -1.23 -6.02
CA LEU A 26 4.27 -2.52 -5.33
C LEU A 26 4.82 -3.60 -6.25
N GLN A 27 5.46 -4.60 -5.64
CA GLN A 27 6.06 -5.72 -6.36
C GLN A 27 5.68 -7.04 -5.70
N GLU A 28 5.59 -8.09 -6.51
CA GLU A 28 5.41 -9.48 -6.10
C GLU A 28 4.23 -9.68 -5.11
N ARG A 29 4.52 -10.14 -3.89
CA ARG A 29 3.52 -10.46 -2.86
C ARG A 29 2.68 -9.23 -2.48
N ALA A 30 3.26 -8.03 -2.53
CA ALA A 30 2.56 -6.81 -2.16
C ALA A 30 1.52 -6.38 -3.21
N ASP A 31 1.85 -6.51 -4.48
CA ASP A 31 0.95 -6.18 -5.59
C ASP A 31 -0.24 -7.14 -5.66
N VAL A 32 0.03 -8.46 -5.56
CA VAL A 32 -1.02 -9.49 -5.56
C VAL A 32 -1.97 -9.32 -4.36
N TRP A 33 -1.41 -9.07 -3.17
CA TRP A 33 -2.23 -8.84 -1.98
C TRP A 33 -3.11 -7.60 -2.11
N TRP A 34 -2.54 -6.47 -2.56
CA TRP A 34 -3.28 -5.22 -2.69
C TRP A 34 -4.41 -5.34 -3.71
N SER A 35 -4.14 -5.95 -4.87
CA SER A 35 -5.15 -6.21 -5.90
C SER A 35 -6.29 -7.10 -5.40
N SER A 36 -5.97 -8.14 -4.61
CA SER A 36 -6.97 -9.01 -4.00
C SER A 36 -7.82 -8.28 -2.94
N LEU A 37 -7.19 -7.43 -2.13
CA LEU A 37 -7.87 -6.61 -1.13
C LEU A 37 -8.85 -5.66 -1.82
N LEU A 38 -8.41 -4.96 -2.88
CA LEU A 38 -9.27 -4.06 -3.63
C LEU A 38 -10.50 -4.78 -4.19
N ARG A 39 -10.29 -5.96 -4.80
CA ARG A 39 -11.40 -6.76 -5.35
C ARG A 39 -12.40 -7.26 -4.30
N THR A 40 -11.93 -7.45 -3.07
CA THR A 40 -12.75 -8.00 -1.98
C THR A 40 -13.51 -6.91 -1.23
N TRP A 41 -12.89 -5.74 -1.04
CA TRP A 41 -13.43 -4.66 -0.23
C TRP A 41 -14.19 -3.61 -1.06
N PHE A 42 -13.85 -3.46 -2.33
CA PHE A 42 -14.43 -2.45 -3.20
C PHE A 42 -14.99 -3.16 -4.43
N GLU A 43 -16.26 -3.58 -4.35
CA GLU A 43 -17.04 -3.93 -5.53
C GLU A 43 -16.94 -2.73 -6.51
N ASP A 44 -16.47 -2.98 -7.72
CA ASP A 44 -16.24 -2.01 -8.80
C ASP A 44 -15.01 -1.07 -8.71
N GLY A 45 -14.06 -1.29 -7.79
CA GLY A 45 -12.71 -0.69 -7.90
C GLY A 45 -12.64 0.85 -7.86
N ALA A 46 -13.72 1.51 -7.43
CA ALA A 46 -13.92 2.95 -7.51
C ALA A 46 -13.84 3.69 -6.17
N VAL A 47 -13.36 3.04 -5.10
CA VAL A 47 -13.15 3.74 -3.82
C VAL A 47 -11.76 4.34 -3.78
N GLU A 48 -11.71 5.67 -3.69
CA GLU A 48 -10.51 6.42 -3.35
C GLU A 48 -10.10 6.05 -1.92
N VAL A 49 -9.10 5.17 -1.80
CA VAL A 49 -8.47 4.89 -0.51
C VAL A 49 -7.63 6.10 -0.14
N ALA A 50 -7.89 6.70 1.01
CA ALA A 50 -7.04 7.76 1.54
C ALA A 50 -5.62 7.22 1.83
N TRP A 51 -4.60 8.06 1.61
CA TRP A 51 -3.20 7.67 1.83
C TRP A 51 -2.94 7.10 3.24
N ASP A 52 -3.55 7.67 4.27
CA ASP A 52 -3.39 7.18 5.65
C ASP A 52 -3.91 5.75 5.82
N GLU A 53 -5.07 5.44 5.24
CA GLU A 53 -5.65 4.10 5.31
C GLU A 53 -4.83 3.08 4.51
N PHE A 54 -4.30 3.47 3.34
CA PHE A 54 -3.32 2.64 2.61
C PHE A 54 -2.11 2.32 3.49
N VAL A 55 -1.51 3.32 4.14
CA VAL A 55 -0.34 3.14 5.00
C VAL A 55 -0.67 2.22 6.18
N ARG A 56 -1.83 2.40 6.80
CA ARG A 56 -2.31 1.58 7.92
C ARG A 56 -2.48 0.11 7.51
N LEU A 57 -3.20 -0.16 6.43
CA LEU A 57 -3.43 -1.51 5.91
C LEU A 57 -2.13 -2.17 5.49
N PHE A 58 -1.27 -1.45 4.76
CA PHE A 58 0.02 -1.95 4.31
C PHE A 58 0.93 -2.31 5.49
N ARG A 59 1.00 -1.44 6.51
CA ARG A 59 1.79 -1.73 7.72
C ARG A 59 1.21 -2.90 8.50
N ALA A 60 -0.11 -2.96 8.68
CA ALA A 60 -0.74 -4.08 9.37
C ALA A 60 -0.39 -5.41 8.69
N LYS A 61 -0.46 -5.50 7.36
CA LYS A 61 -0.13 -6.72 6.62
C LYS A 61 1.36 -7.09 6.75
N PHE A 62 2.25 -6.19 6.33
CA PHE A 62 3.67 -6.53 6.16
C PHE A 62 4.52 -6.38 7.43
N VAL A 63 4.14 -5.52 8.37
CA VAL A 63 4.87 -5.39 9.65
C VAL A 63 4.48 -6.51 10.60
N LEU A 64 3.21 -6.92 10.65
CA LEU A 64 2.82 -8.08 11.46
C LEU A 64 3.41 -9.38 10.91
N GLU A 65 3.44 -9.57 9.58
CA GLU A 65 4.12 -10.72 8.96
C GLU A 65 5.63 -10.76 9.32
N HIS A 66 6.31 -9.62 9.28
CA HIS A 66 7.74 -9.54 9.61
C HIS A 66 8.03 -9.77 11.11
N ILE A 67 7.08 -9.51 12.01
CA ILE A 67 7.24 -9.83 13.44
C ILE A 67 6.99 -11.33 13.69
N GLN A 68 6.06 -11.94 12.95
CA GLN A 68 5.75 -13.37 13.06
C GLN A 68 6.87 -14.26 12.48
N ASP A 69 7.47 -13.87 11.36
CA ASP A 69 8.59 -14.58 10.71
C ASP A 69 9.84 -14.68 11.60
N LYS A 70 10.04 -13.74 12.52
CA LYS A 70 11.16 -13.74 13.47
C LYS A 70 10.97 -14.62 14.71
N MET A 71 9.83 -15.30 14.83
CA MET A 71 9.53 -16.19 15.95
C MET A 71 9.69 -17.68 15.59
N GLU A 72 10.22 -18.01 14.40
CA GLU A 72 10.56 -19.37 13.96
C GLU A 72 12.08 -19.60 13.91
#